data_AF-A0A838DM98-F1
#
_entry.id   AF-A0A838DM98-F1
#
_cell.length_a   1.000
_cell.length_b   1.000
_cell.length_c   1.000
_cell.angle_alpha   90.00
_cell.angle_beta   90.00
_cell.angle_gamma   90.00
#
_symmetry.space_group_name_H-M   'P 1'
#
loop_
_entity.id
_entity.type
_entity.pdbx_description
1 polymer ?
#
loop_
_entity_poly.entity_id
_entity_poly.type
_entity_poly.pdbx_seq_one_letter_code
_entity_poly.pdbx_strand_id
1 'polypeptide(L)'
;MIELLQMWALVEVLGVACLPLTVTVFHNLPDRGWAFSKALGVALLAFGVWFPLMCFQALPFSQLFIAGVLLILLAGSVIGFLRTRQTMSKVIHSNFGYLAACEGIFLGMVFLLGWIRSYGPDIRNFEMFMDEGFIASIMRSPHLPPADMWMSGYALNYYYYAHFTVGMLAKLLGQSPSIAFNTGICALFGLTAVNLFGVTCNIVGWAKHVRRAARTPGNAESVERPDTAYPPLLGAIPYGLLAMVMALVLGNLAATQQWWREHGDATQFDWFSPTRIVDKTINEFPAFSFLLSCF
;
A
#
# COMPACT_ATOMS: atom_id res chain seq x y z
N MET A 1 15.63 -8.29 9.11
CA MET A 1 15.73 -6.83 8.84
C MET A 1 16.18 -6.56 7.41
N ILE A 2 17.17 -7.29 6.89
CA ILE A 2 17.60 -7.20 5.49
C ILE A 2 16.44 -7.54 4.54
N GLU A 3 15.64 -8.54 4.90
CA GLU A 3 14.50 -9.02 4.12
C GLU A 3 13.38 -7.98 4.05
N LEU A 4 13.19 -7.21 5.13
CA LEU A 4 12.26 -6.09 5.14
C LEU A 4 12.76 -4.96 4.22
N LEU A 5 14.06 -4.67 4.25
CA LEU A 5 14.67 -3.69 3.34
C LEU A 5 14.53 -4.13 1.87
N GLN A 6 14.70 -5.42 1.57
CA GLN A 6 14.49 -5.98 0.23
C GLN A 6 13.04 -5.81 -0.23
N MET A 7 12.06 -6.11 0.64
CA MET A 7 10.63 -5.94 0.34
C MET A 7 10.32 -4.45 0.09
N TRP A 8 10.77 -3.57 0.97
CA TRP A 8 10.63 -2.12 0.81
C TRP A 8 11.23 -1.64 -0.52
N ALA A 9 12.48 -2.04 -0.82
CA ALA A 9 13.18 -1.63 -2.02
C ALA A 9 12.50 -2.14 -3.29
N LEU A 10 11.96 -3.37 -3.27
CA LEU A 10 11.19 -3.89 -4.41
C LEU A 10 9.92 -3.06 -4.64
N VAL A 11 9.16 -2.76 -3.59
CA VAL A 11 7.96 -1.92 -3.70
C VAL A 11 8.31 -0.50 -4.16
N GLU A 12 9.45 0.04 -3.73
CA GLU A 12 9.97 1.33 -4.20
C GLU A 12 10.28 1.31 -5.70
N VAL A 13 11.00 0.28 -6.17
CA VAL A 13 11.30 0.08 -7.60
C VAL A 13 10.02 -0.01 -8.42
N LEU A 14 8.99 -0.72 -7.92
CA LEU A 14 7.69 -0.79 -8.56
C LEU A 14 6.98 0.56 -8.60
N GLY A 15 7.09 1.35 -7.53
CA GLY A 15 6.59 2.72 -7.49
C GLY A 15 7.24 3.59 -8.57
N VAL A 16 8.57 3.60 -8.63
CA VAL A 16 9.33 4.34 -9.65
C VAL A 16 8.96 3.88 -11.06
N ALA A 17 8.87 2.58 -11.29
CA ALA A 17 8.46 2.01 -12.58
C ALA A 17 7.05 2.47 -12.99
N CYS A 18 6.16 2.70 -12.02
CA CYS A 18 4.79 3.11 -12.26
C CYS A 18 4.60 4.63 -12.38
N LEU A 19 5.60 5.46 -12.04
CA LEU A 19 5.49 6.93 -12.06
C LEU A 19 5.02 7.51 -13.42
N PRO A 20 5.51 7.07 -14.58
CA PRO A 20 5.04 7.61 -15.86
C PRO A 20 3.55 7.34 -16.09
N LEU A 21 3.04 6.21 -15.59
CA LEU A 21 1.63 5.87 -15.68
C LEU A 21 0.81 6.70 -14.69
N THR A 22 1.25 6.85 -13.44
CA THR A 22 0.51 7.67 -12.49
C THR A 22 0.42 9.12 -12.92
N VAL A 23 1.50 9.68 -13.47
CA VAL A 23 1.51 11.07 -13.94
C VAL A 23 0.56 11.31 -15.11
N THR A 24 0.35 10.31 -15.96
CA THR A 24 -0.59 10.39 -17.10
C THR A 24 -2.03 10.15 -16.66
N VAL A 25 -2.29 9.14 -15.83
CA VAL A 25 -3.65 8.79 -15.37
C VAL A 25 -4.17 9.79 -14.35
N PHE A 26 -3.36 10.15 -13.36
CA PHE A 26 -3.70 11.10 -12.30
C PHE A 26 -3.28 12.53 -12.64
N HIS A 27 -3.32 12.90 -13.92
CA HIS A 27 -2.91 14.23 -14.35
C HIS A 27 -3.75 15.35 -13.72
N ASN A 28 -4.95 15.08 -13.21
CA ASN A 28 -5.79 16.06 -12.52
C ASN A 28 -5.51 16.18 -11.01
N LEU A 29 -4.66 15.32 -10.44
CA LEU A 29 -4.26 15.41 -9.04
C LEU A 29 -3.07 16.37 -8.87
N PRO A 30 -3.05 17.22 -7.84
CA PRO A 30 -1.91 18.08 -7.51
C PRO A 30 -0.53 17.41 -7.51
N ASP A 31 -0.43 16.17 -6.99
CA ASP A 31 0.83 15.41 -6.94
C ASP A 31 1.06 14.50 -8.16
N ARG A 32 0.15 14.51 -9.13
CA ARG A 32 0.17 13.63 -10.30
C ARG A 32 0.24 12.14 -9.94
N GLY A 33 -0.34 11.76 -8.81
CA GLY A 33 -0.44 10.38 -8.34
C GLY A 33 0.84 9.82 -7.72
N TRP A 34 1.79 10.67 -7.29
CA TRP A 34 3.05 10.22 -6.68
C TRP A 34 2.81 9.28 -5.49
N ALA A 35 1.90 9.63 -4.58
CA ALA A 35 1.60 8.81 -3.41
C ALA A 35 1.08 7.40 -3.76
N PHE A 36 0.33 7.27 -4.86
CA PHE A 36 -0.28 6.01 -5.30
C PHE A 36 0.63 5.15 -6.19
N SER A 37 1.78 5.68 -6.62
CA SER A 37 2.68 5.01 -7.57
C SER A 37 3.10 3.63 -7.12
N LYS A 38 3.49 3.48 -5.85
CA LYS A 38 3.92 2.21 -5.23
C LYS A 38 2.79 1.19 -5.22
N ALA A 39 1.60 1.60 -4.79
CA ALA A 39 0.43 0.72 -4.72
C ALA A 39 -0.01 0.26 -6.12
N LEU A 40 -0.03 1.19 -7.09
CA LEU A 40 -0.36 0.86 -8.47
C LEU A 40 0.70 -0.04 -9.11
N GLY A 41 1.99 0.22 -8.87
CA GLY A 41 3.08 -0.63 -9.35
C GLY A 41 3.00 -2.07 -8.83
N VAL A 42 2.72 -2.24 -7.53
CA VAL A 42 2.47 -3.55 -6.92
C VAL A 42 1.25 -4.23 -7.55
N ALA A 43 0.14 -3.50 -7.69
CA ALA A 43 -1.09 -4.05 -8.28
C ALA A 43 -0.89 -4.47 -9.75
N LEU A 44 -0.15 -3.69 -10.55
CA LEU A 44 0.13 -3.99 -11.95
C LEU A 44 1.03 -5.20 -12.11
N LEU A 45 2.08 -5.33 -11.29
CA LEU A 45 2.92 -6.53 -11.32
C LEU A 45 2.10 -7.75 -10.88
N ALA A 46 1.37 -7.66 -9.77
CA ALA A 46 0.52 -8.76 -9.30
C ALA A 46 -0.50 -9.19 -10.35
N PHE A 47 -1.22 -8.26 -10.95
CA PHE A 47 -2.19 -8.57 -11.99
C PHE A 47 -1.53 -9.12 -13.25
N GLY A 48 -0.41 -8.53 -13.68
CA GLY A 48 0.35 -8.96 -14.86
C GLY A 48 0.96 -10.36 -14.72
N VAL A 49 1.22 -10.82 -13.50
CA VAL A 49 1.64 -12.20 -13.22
C VAL A 49 0.42 -13.12 -13.07
N TRP A 50 -0.56 -12.72 -12.26
CA TRP A 50 -1.73 -13.54 -11.92
C TRP A 50 -2.57 -13.88 -13.17
N PHE A 51 -2.88 -12.86 -13.98
CA PHE A 51 -3.84 -13.02 -15.08
C PHE A 51 -3.36 -14.02 -16.15
N PRO A 52 -2.14 -13.93 -16.71
CA PRO A 52 -1.67 -14.92 -17.68
C PRO A 52 -1.57 -16.34 -17.10
N LEU A 53 -1.17 -16.48 -15.83
CA LEU A 53 -1.08 -17.79 -15.17
C LEU A 53 -2.46 -18.43 -14.95
N MET A 54 -3.49 -17.62 -14.69
CA MET A 54 -4.87 -18.10 -14.59
C MET A 54 -5.46 -18.47 -15.95
N CYS A 55 -5.12 -17.74 -17.02
CA CYS A 55 -5.58 -18.05 -18.37
C CYS A 55 -4.85 -19.25 -18.99
N PHE A 56 -3.56 -19.41 -18.70
CA PHE A 56 -2.69 -20.43 -19.29
C PHE A 56 -2.02 -21.26 -18.20
N GLN A 57 -2.70 -22.30 -17.71
CA GLN A 57 -2.24 -23.15 -16.62
C GLN A 57 -0.90 -23.88 -16.90
N ALA A 58 -0.49 -23.98 -18.17
CA ALA A 58 0.81 -24.56 -18.55
C ALA A 58 2.00 -23.66 -18.18
N LEU A 59 1.78 -22.35 -17.95
CA LEU A 59 2.85 -21.44 -17.60
C LEU A 59 3.33 -21.70 -16.15
N PRO A 60 4.64 -21.77 -15.91
CA PRO A 60 5.18 -22.01 -14.58
C PRO A 60 5.15 -20.74 -13.74
N PHE A 61 4.54 -20.81 -12.55
CA PHE A 61 4.68 -19.79 -11.51
C PHE A 61 6.08 -19.86 -10.90
N SER A 62 7.05 -19.26 -11.59
CA SER A 62 8.47 -19.28 -11.26
C SER A 62 9.02 -17.88 -11.06
N GLN A 63 10.16 -17.78 -10.37
CA GLN A 63 10.87 -16.51 -10.18
C GLN A 63 11.24 -15.86 -11.52
N LEU A 64 11.61 -16.67 -12.53
CA LEU A 64 11.92 -16.20 -13.88
C LEU A 64 10.71 -15.60 -14.58
N PHE A 65 9.53 -16.22 -14.46
CA PHE A 65 8.30 -15.69 -15.05
C PHE A 65 7.94 -14.33 -14.43
N ILE A 66 7.99 -14.22 -13.10
CA ILE A 66 7.73 -12.96 -12.39
C ILE A 66 8.73 -11.88 -12.81
N ALA A 67 10.03 -12.21 -12.88
CA ALA A 67 11.07 -11.30 -13.35
C ALA A 67 10.85 -10.85 -14.80
N GLY A 68 10.38 -11.75 -15.68
CA GLY A 68 10.02 -11.44 -17.06
C GLY A 68 8.90 -10.40 -17.15
N VAL A 69 7.84 -10.56 -16.37
CA VAL A 69 6.75 -9.56 -16.30
C VAL A 69 7.26 -8.22 -15.77
N LEU A 70 8.09 -8.24 -14.72
CA LEU A 70 8.71 -7.03 -14.19
C LEU A 70 9.57 -6.32 -15.25
N LEU A 71 10.38 -7.05 -16.02
CA LEU A 71 11.19 -6.48 -17.10
C LEU A 71 10.34 -5.84 -18.20
N ILE A 72 9.19 -6.43 -18.54
CA ILE A 72 8.24 -5.82 -19.49
C ILE A 72 7.69 -4.51 -18.94
N LEU A 73 7.28 -4.48 -17.67
CA LEU A 73 6.81 -3.26 -17.01
C LEU A 73 7.89 -2.18 -16.98
N LEU A 74 9.14 -2.55 -16.66
CA LEU A 74 10.29 -1.64 -16.68
C LEU A 74 10.59 -1.13 -18.10
N ALA A 75 10.55 -1.98 -19.12
CA ALA A 75 10.75 -1.55 -20.50
C ALA A 75 9.68 -0.55 -20.96
N GLY A 76 8.41 -0.80 -20.61
CA GLY A 76 7.31 0.13 -20.84
C GLY A 76 7.48 1.45 -20.08
N SER A 77 7.99 1.39 -18.85
CA SER A 77 8.22 2.59 -18.03
C SER A 77 9.31 3.49 -18.62
N VAL A 78 10.40 2.95 -19.20
CA VAL A 78 11.45 3.77 -19.85
C VAL A 78 10.86 4.68 -20.92
N ILE A 79 10.00 4.14 -21.79
CA ILE A 79 9.33 4.93 -22.83
C ILE A 79 8.42 5.99 -22.20
N GLY A 80 7.68 5.61 -21.15
CA GLY A 80 6.83 6.53 -20.38
C GLY A 80 7.63 7.68 -19.76
N PHE A 81 8.80 7.40 -19.18
CA PHE A 81 9.68 8.39 -18.56
C PHE A 81 10.14 9.42 -19.58
N LEU A 82 10.54 9.00 -20.77
CA LEU A 82 10.96 9.93 -21.83
C LEU A 82 9.84 10.90 -22.22
N ARG A 83 8.58 10.43 -22.24
CA ARG A 83 7.40 11.24 -22.57
C ARG A 83 6.97 12.16 -21.43
N THR A 84 7.14 11.75 -20.18
CA THR A 84 6.62 12.45 -19.00
C THR A 84 7.68 13.24 -18.22
N ARG A 85 8.95 13.17 -18.61
CA ARG A 85 10.10 13.80 -17.90
C ARG A 85 9.89 15.27 -17.53
N GLN A 86 9.27 16.06 -18.41
CA GLN A 86 9.05 17.49 -18.18
C GLN A 86 8.00 17.70 -17.08
N THR A 87 6.90 16.96 -17.12
CA THR A 87 5.86 16.98 -16.09
C THR A 87 6.42 16.51 -14.75
N MET A 88 7.18 15.42 -14.75
CA MET A 88 7.81 14.89 -13.53
C MET A 88 8.79 15.90 -12.91
N SER A 89 9.66 16.50 -13.71
CA SER A 89 10.58 17.54 -13.23
C SER A 89 9.80 18.71 -12.59
N LYS A 90 8.71 19.16 -13.21
CA LYS A 90 7.85 20.21 -12.64
C LYS A 90 7.25 19.79 -11.29
N VAL A 91 6.66 18.60 -11.19
CA VAL A 91 6.10 18.09 -9.92
C VAL A 91 7.16 18.05 -8.83
N ILE A 92 8.35 17.52 -9.14
CA ILE A 92 9.46 17.41 -8.20
C ILE A 92 9.89 18.79 -7.71
N HIS A 93 10.12 19.75 -8.62
CA HIS A 93 10.55 21.10 -8.24
C HIS A 93 9.48 21.87 -7.47
N SER A 94 8.20 21.74 -7.85
CA SER A 94 7.10 22.47 -7.21
C SER A 94 6.73 21.91 -5.83
N ASN A 95 6.90 20.61 -5.59
CA ASN A 95 6.37 19.93 -4.41
C ASN A 95 7.39 19.04 -3.68
N PHE A 96 8.69 19.25 -3.86
CA PHE A 96 9.75 18.39 -3.28
C PHE A 96 9.53 18.01 -1.82
N GLY A 97 9.18 18.96 -0.95
CA GLY A 97 8.95 18.68 0.47
C GLY A 97 7.77 17.72 0.74
N TYR A 98 6.73 17.76 -0.10
CA TYR A 98 5.64 16.77 -0.04
C TYR A 98 6.09 15.41 -0.56
N LEU A 99 6.87 15.36 -1.65
CA LEU A 99 7.40 14.10 -2.19
C LEU A 99 8.31 13.41 -1.16
N ALA A 100 9.22 14.17 -0.55
CA ALA A 100 10.08 13.67 0.52
C ALA A 100 9.27 13.19 1.73
N ALA A 101 8.15 13.84 2.06
CA ALA A 101 7.24 13.37 3.10
C ALA A 101 6.56 12.05 2.70
N CYS A 102 6.11 11.87 1.45
CA CYS A 102 5.58 10.59 0.98
C CYS A 102 6.58 9.45 1.13
N GLU A 103 7.83 9.67 0.70
CA GLU A 103 8.90 8.67 0.81
C GLU A 103 9.26 8.38 2.27
N GLY A 104 9.36 9.42 3.10
CA GLY A 104 9.62 9.29 4.53
C GLY A 104 8.49 8.57 5.27
N ILE A 105 7.22 8.81 4.91
CA ILE A 105 6.07 8.10 5.48
C ILE A 105 6.07 6.64 5.06
N PHE A 106 6.26 6.35 3.77
CA PHE A 106 6.30 4.97 3.29
C PHE A 106 7.41 4.18 4.00
N LEU A 107 8.65 4.67 3.95
CA LEU A 107 9.79 4.06 4.64
C LEU A 107 9.53 3.95 6.14
N GLY A 108 9.14 5.05 6.79
CA GLY A 108 8.93 5.11 8.23
C GLY A 108 7.86 4.13 8.71
N MET A 109 6.74 4.00 8.00
CA MET A 109 5.64 3.13 8.41
C MET A 109 5.94 1.65 8.15
N VAL A 110 6.59 1.30 7.03
CA VAL A 110 7.06 -0.08 6.78
C VAL A 110 8.00 -0.53 7.91
N PHE A 111 8.97 0.30 8.26
CA PHE A 111 9.94 -0.04 9.30
C PHE A 111 9.38 0.08 10.72
N LEU A 112 8.41 0.97 10.96
CA LEU A 112 7.71 1.05 12.25
C LEU A 112 6.98 -0.26 12.56
N LEU A 113 6.16 -0.75 11.62
CA LEU A 113 5.48 -2.03 11.83
C LEU A 113 6.48 -3.19 11.89
N GLY A 114 7.50 -3.18 11.03
CA GLY A 114 8.57 -4.18 11.06
C GLY A 114 9.30 -4.24 12.41
N TRP A 115 9.57 -3.08 13.02
CA TRP A 115 10.16 -2.99 14.35
C TRP A 115 9.22 -3.51 15.43
N ILE A 116 7.95 -3.12 15.44
CA ILE A 116 6.95 -3.64 16.39
C ILE A 116 6.86 -5.17 16.29
N ARG A 117 6.83 -5.71 15.08
CA ARG A 117 6.78 -7.16 14.84
C ARG A 117 8.06 -7.89 15.24
N SER A 118 9.20 -7.22 15.24
CA SER A 118 10.48 -7.85 15.61
C SER A 118 10.51 -8.34 17.06
N TYR A 119 9.65 -7.81 17.94
CA TYR A 119 9.50 -8.28 19.32
C TYR A 119 8.75 -9.62 19.43
N GLY A 120 7.97 -10.00 18.41
CA GLY A 120 7.18 -11.22 18.39
C GLY A 120 6.81 -11.65 16.97
N PRO A 121 7.78 -12.16 16.19
CA PRO A 121 7.56 -12.52 14.78
C PRO A 121 6.85 -13.88 14.59
N ASP A 122 6.59 -14.59 15.69
CA ASP A 122 6.02 -15.94 15.69
C ASP A 122 4.59 -15.96 15.11
N ILE A 123 4.34 -16.91 14.21
CA ILE A 123 3.06 -17.10 13.52
C ILE A 123 2.28 -18.20 14.25
N ARG A 124 1.56 -17.82 15.32
CA ARG A 124 0.91 -18.80 16.22
C ARG A 124 -0.55 -18.48 16.58
N ASN A 125 -1.07 -17.32 16.23
CA ASN A 125 -2.36 -16.84 16.72
C ASN A 125 -3.38 -16.63 15.60
N PHE A 126 -4.67 -16.76 15.94
CA PHE A 126 -5.82 -16.38 15.11
C PHE A 126 -5.70 -16.83 13.64
N GLU A 127 -5.77 -15.88 12.71
CA GLU A 127 -5.75 -16.10 11.27
C GLU A 127 -4.33 -16.17 10.71
N MET A 128 -3.29 -15.85 11.51
CA MET A 128 -1.91 -15.80 11.05
C MET A 128 -1.44 -17.14 10.45
N PHE A 129 -1.87 -18.26 11.04
CA PHE A 129 -1.55 -19.60 10.52
C PHE A 129 -2.19 -19.84 9.15
N MET A 130 -3.45 -19.42 8.98
CA MET A 130 -4.15 -19.53 7.71
C MET A 130 -3.50 -18.63 6.65
N ASP A 131 -3.18 -17.38 7.00
CA ASP A 131 -2.62 -16.43 6.05
C ASP A 131 -1.21 -16.84 5.59
N GLU A 132 -0.33 -17.24 6.51
CA GLU A 132 0.98 -17.76 6.13
C GLU A 132 0.87 -19.07 5.36
N GLY A 133 -0.05 -19.96 5.75
CA GLY A 133 -0.30 -21.20 5.03
C GLY A 133 -0.77 -20.95 3.59
N PHE A 134 -1.58 -19.92 3.33
CA PHE A 134 -2.04 -19.58 1.98
C PHE A 134 -0.85 -19.05 1.17
N ILE A 135 -0.04 -18.17 1.76
CA ILE A 135 1.20 -17.68 1.15
C ILE A 135 2.13 -18.86 0.82
N ALA A 136 2.34 -19.79 1.77
CA ALA A 136 3.17 -20.97 1.57
C ALA A 136 2.64 -21.89 0.47
N SER A 137 1.32 -22.13 0.43
CA SER A 137 0.70 -22.94 -0.61
C SER A 137 0.80 -22.29 -1.99
N ILE A 138 0.62 -20.98 -2.08
CA ILE A 138 0.81 -20.20 -3.32
C ILE A 138 2.28 -20.29 -3.77
N MET A 139 3.23 -20.02 -2.88
CA MET A 139 4.65 -19.97 -3.21
C MET A 139 5.21 -21.34 -3.63
N ARG A 140 4.70 -22.45 -3.07
CA ARG A 140 5.12 -23.80 -3.47
C ARG A 140 4.42 -24.32 -4.74
N SER A 141 3.28 -23.73 -5.11
CA SER A 141 2.51 -24.19 -6.27
C SER A 141 3.28 -23.90 -7.57
N PRO A 142 3.47 -24.91 -8.46
CA PRO A 142 4.18 -24.71 -9.73
C PRO A 142 3.33 -24.01 -10.78
N HIS A 143 2.00 -24.10 -10.66
CA HIS A 143 1.01 -23.52 -11.58
C HIS A 143 -0.15 -22.91 -10.78
N LEU A 144 -0.92 -22.02 -11.40
CA LEU A 144 -2.15 -21.47 -10.82
C LEU A 144 -3.40 -22.13 -11.46
N PRO A 145 -4.52 -22.26 -10.72
CA PRO A 145 -4.72 -21.82 -9.33
C PRO A 145 -3.91 -22.65 -8.32
N PRO A 146 -3.54 -22.05 -7.17
CA PRO A 146 -2.69 -22.71 -6.19
C PRO A 146 -3.45 -23.83 -5.47
N ALA A 147 -2.72 -24.82 -4.95
CA ALA A 147 -3.33 -25.91 -4.18
C ALA A 147 -3.97 -25.38 -2.88
N ASP A 148 -5.10 -25.97 -2.49
CA ASP A 148 -5.71 -25.69 -1.18
C ASP A 148 -4.90 -26.36 -0.07
N MET A 149 -4.63 -25.64 1.02
CA MET A 149 -3.87 -26.21 2.15
C MET A 149 -4.75 -27.08 3.06
N TRP A 150 -6.06 -26.81 3.10
CA TRP A 150 -7.03 -27.46 3.97
C TRP A 150 -7.67 -28.67 3.29
N MET A 151 -7.86 -28.59 1.97
CA MET A 151 -8.53 -29.63 1.18
C MET A 151 -7.59 -30.23 0.12
N SER A 152 -6.90 -31.31 0.50
CA SER A 152 -5.95 -32.01 -0.39
C SER A 152 -6.59 -32.41 -1.73
N GLY A 153 -5.91 -32.12 -2.84
CA GLY A 153 -6.35 -32.44 -4.20
C GLY A 153 -7.24 -31.37 -4.85
N TYR A 154 -7.60 -30.31 -4.12
CA TYR A 154 -8.40 -29.20 -4.63
C TYR A 154 -7.57 -27.92 -4.77
N ALA A 155 -8.07 -27.01 -5.59
CA ALA A 155 -7.52 -25.66 -5.71
C ALA A 155 -8.05 -24.76 -4.60
N LEU A 156 -7.24 -23.78 -4.18
CA LEU A 156 -7.60 -22.81 -3.15
C LEU A 156 -8.83 -22.00 -3.58
N ASN A 157 -9.95 -22.21 -2.87
CA ASN A 157 -11.21 -21.51 -3.13
C ASN A 157 -11.44 -20.42 -2.08
N TYR A 158 -10.62 -19.38 -2.12
CA TYR A 158 -10.65 -18.24 -1.21
C TYR A 158 -10.31 -16.94 -1.95
N TYR A 159 -10.58 -15.78 -1.35
CA TYR A 159 -10.17 -14.48 -1.91
C TYR A 159 -8.66 -14.23 -1.65
N TYR A 160 -7.80 -15.03 -2.27
CA TYR A 160 -6.37 -15.08 -1.94
C TYR A 160 -5.51 -13.98 -2.60
N TYR A 161 -6.08 -12.95 -3.25
CA TYR A 161 -5.30 -12.02 -4.07
C TYR A 161 -4.27 -11.21 -3.27
N ALA A 162 -4.57 -10.88 -2.01
CA ALA A 162 -3.61 -10.24 -1.09
C ALA A 162 -2.45 -11.19 -0.75
N HIS A 163 -2.75 -12.43 -0.39
CA HIS A 163 -1.76 -13.51 -0.16
C HIS A 163 -0.92 -13.77 -1.40
N PHE A 164 -1.53 -13.77 -2.58
CA PHE A 164 -0.84 -13.93 -3.86
C PHE A 164 0.11 -12.77 -4.12
N THR A 165 -0.34 -11.54 -3.90
CA THR A 165 0.48 -10.35 -4.12
C THR A 165 1.74 -10.40 -3.25
N VAL A 166 1.60 -10.69 -1.96
CA VAL A 166 2.75 -10.83 -1.05
C VAL A 166 3.62 -12.03 -1.40
N GLY A 167 3.01 -13.20 -1.65
CA GLY A 167 3.73 -14.41 -2.04
C GLY A 167 4.51 -14.25 -3.34
N MET A 168 3.97 -13.52 -4.32
CA MET A 168 4.62 -13.21 -5.59
C MET A 168 5.84 -12.30 -5.39
N LEU A 169 5.71 -11.20 -4.62
CA LEU A 169 6.82 -10.31 -4.31
C LEU A 169 7.94 -11.06 -3.56
N ALA A 170 7.57 -11.84 -2.54
CA ALA A 170 8.52 -12.62 -1.75
C ALA A 170 9.19 -13.72 -2.57
N LYS A 171 8.46 -14.40 -3.47
CA LYS A 171 9.01 -15.40 -4.40
C LYS A 171 10.00 -14.77 -5.38
N LEU A 172 9.74 -13.54 -5.83
CA LEU A 172 10.72 -12.78 -6.65
C LEU A 172 12.01 -12.51 -5.88
N LEU A 173 11.90 -12.22 -4.58
CA LEU A 173 13.03 -11.95 -3.67
C LEU A 173 13.72 -13.22 -3.15
N GLY A 174 13.15 -14.41 -3.38
CA GLY A 174 13.67 -15.67 -2.82
C GLY A 174 13.47 -15.80 -1.30
N GLN A 175 12.48 -15.11 -0.73
CA GLN A 175 12.17 -15.19 0.70
C GLN A 175 11.36 -16.45 1.04
N SER A 176 11.43 -16.90 2.30
CA SER A 176 10.53 -17.95 2.80
C SER A 176 9.12 -17.40 3.07
N PRO A 177 8.08 -18.26 3.08
CA PRO A 177 6.71 -17.84 3.37
C PRO A 177 6.53 -17.12 4.72
N SER A 178 7.22 -17.58 5.78
CA SER A 178 7.18 -16.93 7.10
C SER A 178 7.77 -15.51 7.11
N ILE A 179 8.79 -15.27 6.28
CA ILE A 179 9.38 -13.93 6.07
C ILE A 179 8.45 -13.10 5.20
N ALA A 180 7.84 -13.70 4.17
CA ALA A 180 6.89 -13.05 3.27
C ALA A 180 5.68 -12.51 4.05
N PHE A 181 5.10 -13.30 4.94
CA PHE A 181 4.00 -12.90 5.83
C PHE A 181 4.36 -11.65 6.64
N ASN A 182 5.51 -11.68 7.33
CA ASN A 182 5.96 -10.60 8.20
C ASN A 182 6.34 -9.32 7.43
N THR A 183 7.03 -9.44 6.31
CA THR A 183 7.48 -8.27 5.53
C THR A 183 6.36 -7.71 4.64
N GLY A 184 5.49 -8.57 4.12
CA GLY A 184 4.35 -8.22 3.28
C GLY A 184 3.34 -7.36 4.03
N ILE A 185 2.99 -7.72 5.27
CA ILE A 185 2.08 -6.88 6.07
C ILE A 185 2.68 -5.51 6.39
N CYS A 186 3.99 -5.43 6.61
CA CYS A 186 4.70 -4.16 6.78
C CYS A 186 4.62 -3.30 5.51
N ALA A 187 4.81 -3.90 4.34
CA ALA A 187 4.67 -3.21 3.06
C ALA A 187 3.24 -2.69 2.85
N LEU A 188 2.21 -3.50 3.13
CA LEU A 188 0.81 -3.09 3.03
C LEU A 188 0.47 -1.96 3.99
N PHE A 189 1.01 -1.98 5.21
CA PHE A 189 0.83 -0.90 6.19
C PHE A 189 1.42 0.42 5.69
N GLY A 190 2.66 0.39 5.18
CA GLY A 190 3.29 1.56 4.57
C GLY A 190 2.53 2.09 3.35
N LEU A 191 2.07 1.20 2.46
CA LEU A 191 1.27 1.58 1.30
C LEU A 191 -0.06 2.23 1.71
N THR A 192 -0.72 1.70 2.73
CA THR A 192 -1.97 2.26 3.25
C THR A 192 -1.73 3.66 3.85
N ALA A 193 -0.64 3.82 4.61
CA ALA A 193 -0.27 5.10 5.22
C ALA A 193 0.00 6.19 4.16
N VAL A 194 0.84 5.91 3.17
CA VAL A 194 1.19 6.88 2.13
C VAL A 194 0.00 7.20 1.22
N ASN A 195 -0.86 6.22 0.93
CA ASN A 195 -2.08 6.45 0.14
C ASN A 195 -3.08 7.35 0.88
N LEU A 196 -3.33 7.09 2.18
CA LEU A 196 -4.20 7.94 3.01
C LEU A 196 -3.66 9.37 3.08
N PHE A 197 -2.36 9.50 3.36
CA PHE A 197 -1.67 10.79 3.36
C PHE A 197 -1.83 11.53 2.02
N GLY A 198 -1.64 10.81 0.91
CA GLY A 198 -1.74 11.33 -0.45
C GLY A 198 -3.15 11.79 -0.83
N VAL A 199 -4.18 10.97 -0.56
CA VAL A 199 -5.58 11.35 -0.79
C VAL A 199 -5.89 12.67 -0.09
N THR A 200 -5.59 12.74 1.21
CA THR A 200 -5.91 13.93 2.01
C THR A 200 -5.13 15.16 1.55
N CYS A 201 -3.84 15.02 1.28
CA CYS A 201 -3.02 16.14 0.82
C CYS A 201 -3.50 16.69 -0.53
N ASN A 202 -3.85 15.81 -1.47
CA ASN A 202 -4.38 16.22 -2.77
C ASN A 202 -5.73 16.97 -2.63
N ILE A 203 -6.67 16.44 -1.82
CA ILE A 203 -7.97 17.09 -1.58
C ILE A 203 -7.79 18.47 -0.93
N VAL A 204 -7.01 18.54 0.15
CA VAL A 204 -6.80 19.79 0.90
C VAL A 204 -6.00 20.80 0.09
N GLY A 205 -4.97 20.34 -0.62
CA GLY A 205 -4.14 21.17 -1.50
C GLY A 205 -4.97 21.81 -2.61
N TRP A 206 -5.79 21.01 -3.28
CA TRP A 206 -6.71 21.49 -4.32
C TRP A 206 -7.76 22.47 -3.75
N ALA A 207 -8.41 22.12 -2.63
CA ALA A 207 -9.39 22.98 -1.99
C ALA A 207 -8.81 24.34 -1.57
N LYS A 208 -7.57 24.36 -1.05
CA LYS A 208 -6.87 25.61 -0.71
C LYS A 208 -6.55 26.43 -1.96
N HIS A 209 -6.14 25.79 -3.04
CA HIS A 209 -5.86 26.45 -4.32
C HIS A 209 -7.11 27.12 -4.90
N VAL A 210 -8.23 26.39 -4.99
CA VAL A 210 -9.52 26.94 -5.47
C VAL A 210 -9.98 28.13 -4.62
N ARG A 211 -9.89 28.02 -3.28
CA ARG A 211 -10.27 29.12 -2.37
C ARG A 211 -9.38 30.36 -2.52
N ARG A 212 -8.09 30.18 -2.81
CA ARG A 212 -7.16 31.30 -3.05
C ARG A 212 -7.44 31.99 -4.38
N ALA A 213 -7.70 31.22 -5.44
CA ALA A 213 -8.08 31.75 -6.74
C ALA A 213 -9.36 32.61 -6.64
N ALA A 214 -10.38 32.11 -5.94
CA ALA A 214 -11.65 32.83 -5.74
C ALA A 214 -11.53 34.14 -4.93
N ARG A 215 -10.50 34.29 -4.09
CA ARG A 215 -10.28 35.48 -3.26
C ARG A 215 -9.49 36.59 -3.94
N THR A 216 -8.88 36.31 -5.11
CA THR A 216 -8.02 37.27 -5.80
C THR A 216 -8.87 38.11 -6.76
N PRO A 217 -9.10 39.42 -6.50
CA PRO A 217 -9.91 40.26 -7.38
C PRO A 217 -9.26 40.36 -8.77
N GLY A 218 -10.02 40.10 -9.84
CA GLY A 218 -9.55 40.16 -11.23
C GLY A 218 -9.23 38.82 -11.89
N ASN A 219 -9.25 37.70 -11.15
CA ASN A 219 -8.96 36.35 -11.68
C ASN A 219 -10.20 35.46 -11.87
N ALA A 220 -11.41 36.04 -11.79
CA ALA A 220 -12.67 35.29 -11.82
C ALA A 220 -12.93 34.54 -13.15
N GLU A 221 -12.22 34.88 -14.23
CA GLU A 221 -12.44 34.31 -15.56
C GLU A 221 -11.40 33.25 -15.97
N SER A 222 -10.22 33.20 -15.33
CA SER A 222 -9.20 32.19 -15.63
C SER A 222 -9.24 31.05 -14.62
N VAL A 223 -10.20 30.13 -14.78
CA VAL A 223 -10.17 28.84 -14.06
C VAL A 223 -8.97 28.07 -14.58
N GLU A 224 -7.86 28.09 -13.83
CA GLU A 224 -6.66 27.31 -14.14
C GLU A 224 -7.06 25.83 -14.26
N ARG A 225 -6.69 25.19 -15.37
CA ARG A 225 -7.10 23.81 -15.60
C ARG A 225 -6.34 22.87 -14.64
N PRO A 226 -7.01 21.87 -14.03
CA PRO A 226 -6.36 20.95 -13.08
C PRO A 226 -5.16 20.20 -13.67
N ASP A 227 -5.18 19.93 -14.98
CA ASP A 227 -4.12 19.24 -15.72
C ASP A 227 -2.86 20.09 -15.90
N THR A 228 -2.94 21.41 -15.75
CA THR A 228 -1.78 22.32 -15.88
C THR A 228 -1.34 22.93 -14.55
N ALA A 229 -2.17 22.87 -13.52
CA ALA A 229 -1.90 23.43 -12.21
C ALA A 229 -0.95 22.54 -11.37
N TYR A 230 -0.13 23.19 -10.54
CA TYR A 230 0.78 22.55 -9.57
C TYR A 230 0.68 23.26 -8.21
N PRO A 231 -0.46 23.15 -7.51
CA PRO A 231 -0.63 23.85 -6.25
C PRO A 231 0.34 23.33 -5.19
N PRO A 232 0.83 24.20 -4.29
CA PRO A 232 1.79 23.80 -3.26
C PRO A 232 1.11 22.91 -2.21
N LEU A 233 1.68 21.72 -1.98
CA LEU A 233 1.13 20.70 -1.08
C LEU A 233 1.67 20.78 0.35
N LEU A 234 2.71 21.58 0.62
CA LEU A 234 3.30 21.73 1.95
C LEU A 234 2.26 22.09 3.02
N GLY A 235 1.33 22.99 2.70
CA GLY A 235 0.27 23.40 3.63
C GLY A 235 -0.81 22.33 3.87
N ALA A 236 -0.78 21.22 3.14
CA ALA A 236 -1.71 20.10 3.29
C ALA A 236 -1.13 18.97 4.16
N ILE A 237 0.20 18.93 4.34
CA ILE A 237 0.91 17.88 5.11
C ILE A 237 0.32 17.65 6.51
N PRO A 238 0.04 18.67 7.34
CA PRO A 238 -0.51 18.43 8.67
C PRO A 238 -1.86 17.69 8.65
N TYR A 239 -2.68 17.93 7.62
CA TYR A 239 -3.97 17.27 7.44
C TYR A 239 -3.80 15.84 6.98
N GLY A 240 -2.83 15.58 6.08
CA GLY A 240 -2.47 14.23 5.67
C GLY A 240 -1.96 13.39 6.83
N LEU A 241 -1.06 13.94 7.66
CA LEU A 241 -0.55 13.27 8.87
C LEU A 241 -1.68 13.01 9.87
N LEU A 242 -2.56 13.98 10.09
CA LEU A 242 -3.74 13.81 10.94
C LEU A 242 -4.64 12.69 10.42
N ALA A 243 -4.97 12.67 9.12
CA ALA A 243 -5.81 11.63 8.53
C ALA A 243 -5.18 10.23 8.66
N MET A 244 -3.87 10.13 8.43
CA MET A 244 -3.11 8.89 8.61
C MET A 244 -3.21 8.39 10.07
N VAL A 245 -2.96 9.24 11.06
CA VAL A 245 -3.04 8.85 12.48
C VAL A 245 -4.48 8.49 12.87
N MET A 246 -5.45 9.30 12.45
CA MET A 246 -6.87 9.06 12.75
C MET A 246 -7.34 7.74 12.17
N ALA A 247 -6.98 7.40 10.93
CA ALA A 247 -7.43 6.17 10.28
C ALA A 247 -6.64 4.94 10.74
N LEU A 248 -5.30 5.02 10.77
CA LEU A 248 -4.46 3.85 11.02
C LEU A 248 -4.30 3.52 12.50
N VAL A 249 -4.19 4.52 13.37
CA VAL A 249 -3.90 4.32 14.79
C VAL A 249 -5.18 4.40 15.60
N LEU A 250 -5.94 5.48 15.42
CA LEU A 250 -7.13 5.71 16.23
C LEU A 250 -8.35 4.97 15.68
N GLY A 251 -8.42 4.69 14.38
CA GLY A 251 -9.46 3.90 13.73
C GLY A 251 -10.87 4.30 14.15
N ASN A 252 -11.56 3.38 14.81
CA ASN A 252 -12.92 3.55 15.36
C ASN A 252 -12.96 4.25 16.74
N LEU A 253 -11.85 4.83 17.19
CA LEU A 253 -11.63 5.45 18.49
C LEU A 253 -11.76 4.51 19.70
N ALA A 254 -11.80 3.19 19.48
CA ALA A 254 -11.96 2.23 20.56
C ALA A 254 -10.82 2.26 21.57
N ALA A 255 -9.57 2.34 21.11
CA ALA A 255 -8.40 2.49 21.97
C ALA A 255 -8.53 3.71 22.90
N THR A 256 -8.94 4.85 22.35
CA THR A 256 -9.17 6.08 23.12
C THR A 256 -10.30 5.92 24.14
N GLN A 257 -11.40 5.27 23.74
CA GLN A 257 -12.55 5.05 24.62
C GLN A 257 -12.24 4.09 25.77
N GLN A 258 -11.50 3.00 25.51
CA GLN A 258 -11.10 2.04 26.53
C GLN A 258 -10.11 2.68 27.51
N TRP A 259 -9.08 3.36 27.00
CA TRP A 259 -8.11 4.09 27.83
C TRP A 259 -8.79 5.09 28.78
N TRP A 260 -9.82 5.81 28.30
CA TRP A 260 -10.60 6.73 29.14
C TRP A 260 -11.43 5.99 30.21
N ARG A 261 -12.10 4.89 29.84
CA ARG A 261 -12.90 4.07 30.78
C ARG A 261 -12.03 3.42 31.87
N GLU A 262 -10.82 3.03 31.51
CA GLU A 262 -9.84 2.40 32.40
C GLU A 262 -9.00 3.43 33.16
N HIS A 263 -9.41 4.71 33.16
CA HIS A 263 -8.78 5.79 33.91
C HIS A 263 -7.28 5.95 33.62
N GLY A 264 -6.89 5.72 32.36
CA GLY A 264 -5.53 5.92 31.88
C GLY A 264 -4.66 4.67 31.90
N ASP A 265 -5.17 3.50 32.30
CA ASP A 265 -4.47 2.24 32.12
C ASP A 265 -4.34 1.92 30.61
N ALA A 266 -3.12 1.61 30.18
CA ALA A 266 -2.78 1.25 28.81
C ALA A 266 -2.22 -0.17 28.71
N THR A 267 -2.21 -0.92 29.82
CA THR A 267 -1.68 -2.29 29.87
C THR A 267 -2.70 -3.32 29.43
N GLN A 268 -3.99 -2.97 29.47
CA GLN A 268 -5.09 -3.82 29.02
C GLN A 268 -5.77 -3.16 27.83
N PHE A 269 -6.01 -3.96 26.79
CA PHE A 269 -6.81 -3.54 25.65
C PHE A 269 -7.63 -4.73 25.16
N ASP A 270 -8.95 -4.58 25.21
CA ASP A 270 -9.87 -5.56 24.66
C ASP A 270 -9.95 -5.37 23.15
N TRP A 271 -9.28 -6.25 22.41
CA TRP A 271 -9.29 -6.28 20.95
C TRP A 271 -10.63 -6.72 20.36
N PHE A 272 -11.44 -7.50 21.10
CA PHE A 272 -12.65 -8.12 20.55
C PHE A 272 -13.88 -7.23 20.68
N SER A 273 -14.10 -6.61 21.83
CA SER A 273 -15.22 -5.66 22.04
C SER A 273 -15.37 -4.64 20.90
N PRO A 274 -14.30 -3.95 20.42
CA PRO A 274 -14.44 -2.93 19.38
C PRO A 274 -14.67 -3.48 17.98
N THR A 275 -14.59 -4.80 17.78
CA THR A 275 -14.91 -5.44 16.50
C THR A 275 -16.34 -5.95 16.43
N ARG A 276 -17.10 -5.94 17.54
CA ARG A 276 -18.48 -6.45 17.64
C ARG A 276 -19.51 -5.32 17.69
N ILE A 277 -19.35 -4.33 16.79
CA ILE A 277 -20.23 -3.15 16.73
C ILE A 277 -21.60 -3.51 16.15
N VAL A 278 -21.63 -4.39 15.15
CA VAL A 278 -22.86 -4.95 14.58
C VAL A 278 -23.02 -6.37 15.09
N ASP A 279 -24.25 -6.71 15.52
CA ASP A 279 -24.53 -8.01 16.13
C ASP A 279 -24.18 -9.15 15.17
N LYS A 280 -23.50 -10.18 15.71
CA LYS A 280 -23.01 -11.36 14.98
C LYS A 280 -22.04 -11.07 13.81
N THR A 281 -21.45 -9.89 13.72
CA THR A 281 -20.41 -9.61 12.72
C THR A 281 -19.07 -9.26 13.35
N ILE A 282 -18.01 -9.46 12.57
CA ILE A 282 -16.65 -9.01 12.87
C ILE A 282 -16.42 -7.74 12.03
N ASN A 283 -16.10 -6.64 12.69
CA ASN A 283 -15.83 -5.35 12.08
C ASN A 283 -14.39 -4.98 12.41
N GLU A 284 -13.52 -4.98 11.40
CA GLU A 284 -12.13 -4.63 11.62
C GLU A 284 -11.89 -3.14 11.37
N PHE A 285 -10.88 -2.63 12.06
CA PHE A 285 -10.34 -1.30 11.85
C PHE A 285 -8.83 -1.43 11.62
N PRO A 286 -8.18 -0.48 10.94
CA PRO A 286 -6.82 -0.70 10.44
C PRO A 286 -5.81 -1.14 11.50
N ALA A 287 -5.81 -0.54 12.69
CA ALA A 287 -4.92 -0.97 13.78
C ALA A 287 -5.15 -2.43 14.18
N PHE A 288 -6.41 -2.89 14.22
CA PHE A 288 -6.75 -4.29 14.48
C PHE A 288 -6.12 -5.20 13.43
N SER A 289 -6.40 -4.95 12.14
CA SER A 289 -5.92 -5.83 11.05
C SER A 289 -4.40 -5.87 10.96
N PHE A 290 -3.71 -4.72 11.10
CA PHE A 290 -2.25 -4.68 10.97
C PHE A 290 -1.49 -5.20 12.20
N LEU A 291 -2.05 -5.08 13.41
CA LEU A 291 -1.41 -5.56 14.64
C LEU A 291 -1.73 -7.04 14.91
N LEU A 292 -2.96 -7.49 14.65
CA LEU A 292 -3.34 -8.90 14.75
C LEU A 292 -3.02 -9.71 13.49
N SER A 293 -2.57 -9.02 12.44
CA SER A 293 -2.02 -9.61 11.23
C SER A 293 -3.01 -10.39 10.38
N CYS A 294 -4.16 -9.77 10.12
CA CYS A 294 -5.19 -10.26 9.22
C CYS A 294 -4.98 -9.67 7.81
N PHE A 295 -4.92 -10.53 6.79
CA PHE A 295 -4.69 -10.17 5.38
C PHE A 295 -5.96 -9.84 4.58
#